data_AF-A0A5K7YR29-F1
#
_entry.id   AF-A0A5K7YR29-F1
#
_cell.length_a   1.000
_cell.length_b   1.000
_cell.length_c   1.000
_cell.angle_alpha   90.00
_cell.angle_beta   90.00
_cell.angle_gamma   90.00
#
_symmetry.space_group_name_H-M   'P 1'
#
loop_
_entity.id
_entity.type
_entity.pdbx_description
1 polymer ?
#
loop_
_entity_poly.entity_id
_entity_poly.type
_entity_poly.pdbx_seq_one_letter_code
_entity_poly.pdbx_strand_id
1 'polypeptide(L)' 'MIIRKDTIADSEAITSVTIAAFKNHPVSNQTEQYIVHALRAADALTVSLVAEIDGRVVGHIAFSPVVITDGTAEW' A
#
# COMPACT_ATOMS: atom_id res chain seq x y z
N MET A 1 -15.22 -12.44 3.62
CA MET A 1 -14.00 -11.76 3.18
C MET A 1 -14.18 -11.28 1.75
N ILE A 2 -13.86 -10.03 1.46
CA ILE A 2 -13.86 -9.46 0.10
C ILE A 2 -12.53 -8.77 -0.20
N ILE A 3 -12.15 -8.70 -1.48
CA ILE A 3 -11.07 -7.85 -1.97
C ILE A 3 -11.70 -6.78 -2.84
N ARG A 4 -11.39 -5.52 -2.58
CA ARG A 4 -11.93 -4.37 -3.33
C ARG A 4 -10.87 -3.30 -3.50
N LYS A 5 -11.12 -2.40 -4.45
CA LYS A 5 -10.38 -1.13 -4.52
C LYS A 5 -10.54 -0.38 -3.20
N ASP A 6 -9.46 0.23 -2.74
CA ASP A 6 -9.52 1.13 -1.62
C ASP A 6 -10.26 2.41 -1.97
N THR A 7 -10.64 3.13 -0.93
CA THR A 7 -11.24 4.46 -1.01
C THR A 7 -10.46 5.40 -0.11
N ILE A 8 -10.70 6.70 -0.23
CA ILE A 8 -10.07 7.69 0.65
C ILE A 8 -10.38 7.39 2.13
N ALA A 9 -11.57 6.88 2.43
CA ALA A 9 -11.99 6.52 3.78
C ALA A 9 -11.16 5.36 4.39
N ASP A 10 -10.53 4.52 3.57
CA ASP A 10 -9.71 3.41 4.04
C ASP A 10 -8.30 3.85 4.47
N SER A 11 -7.92 5.13 4.25
CA SER A 11 -6.54 5.61 4.44
C SER A 11 -6.00 5.33 5.84
N GLU A 12 -6.74 5.64 6.90
CA GLU A 12 -6.30 5.39 8.28
C GLU A 12 -6.20 3.89 8.59
N ALA A 13 -7.13 3.08 8.07
CA ALA A 13 -7.12 1.64 8.27
C ALA A 13 -5.93 0.98 7.56
N ILE A 14 -5.60 1.45 6.35
CA ILE A 14 -4.41 1.06 5.58
C ILE A 14 -3.13 1.41 6.35
N THR A 15 -3.03 2.63 6.90
CA THR A 15 -1.88 3.04 7.74
C THR A 15 -1.73 2.11 8.93
N SER A 16 -2.82 1.82 9.65
CA SER A 16 -2.81 0.95 10.83
C SER A 16 -2.37 -0.48 10.51
N VAL A 17 -2.93 -1.09 9.46
CA VAL A 17 -2.56 -2.47 9.07
C VAL A 17 -1.12 -2.54 8.56
N THR A 18 -0.64 -1.50 7.86
CA THR A 18 0.74 -1.42 7.37
C THR A 18 1.72 -1.33 8.54
N ILE A 19 1.48 -0.43 9.50
CA ILE A 19 2.30 -0.33 10.71
C ILE A 19 2.31 -1.66 11.47
N ALA A 20 1.15 -2.28 11.65
CA ALA A 20 1.03 -3.55 12.37
C ALA A 20 1.81 -4.67 11.68
N ALA A 21 1.77 -4.74 10.34
CA ALA A 21 2.48 -5.75 9.56
C ALA A 21 4.01 -5.59 9.64
N PHE A 22 4.51 -4.36 9.64
CA PHE A 22 5.96 -4.07 9.61
C PHE A 22 6.60 -3.86 10.99
N LYS A 23 5.81 -3.74 12.06
CA LYS A 23 6.28 -3.41 13.44
C LYS A 23 7.50 -4.19 13.92
N ASN A 24 7.54 -5.50 13.66
CA ASN A 24 8.59 -6.42 14.13
C ASN A 24 9.49 -6.93 12.99
N HIS A 25 9.42 -6.32 11.81
CA HIS A 25 10.15 -6.82 10.66
C HIS A 25 11.62 -6.37 10.71
N PRO A 26 12.60 -7.29 10.69
CA PRO A 26 14.00 -7.01 11.04
C PRO A 26 14.73 -6.04 10.09
N VAL A 27 14.15 -5.79 8.90
CA VAL A 27 14.70 -4.88 7.86
C VAL A 27 13.79 -3.68 7.62
N SER A 28 12.71 -3.54 8.39
CA SER A 28 11.80 -2.41 8.24
C SER A 28 12.36 -1.17 8.90
N ASN A 29 12.30 -0.05 8.18
CA ASN A 29 12.54 1.28 8.74
C ASN A 29 11.27 1.89 9.37
N GLN A 30 10.16 1.12 9.42
CA GLN A 30 8.84 1.56 9.88
C GLN A 30 8.35 2.79 9.11
N THR A 31 8.65 2.85 7.82
CA THR A 31 8.30 3.95 6.91
C THR A 31 7.30 3.55 5.84
N GLU A 32 6.85 2.30 5.81
CA GLU A 32 6.03 1.73 4.75
C GLU A 32 4.68 2.45 4.64
N GLN A 33 4.08 2.86 5.76
CA GLN A 33 2.90 3.71 5.74
C GLN A 33 3.16 5.08 5.07
N TYR A 34 4.35 5.66 5.27
CA TYR A 34 4.70 6.93 4.63
C TYR A 34 4.95 6.76 3.14
N ILE A 35 5.51 5.62 2.71
CA ILE A 35 5.66 5.28 1.29
C ILE A 35 4.29 5.19 0.63
N VAL A 36 3.32 4.50 1.24
CA VAL A 36 1.94 4.42 0.73
C VAL A 36 1.30 5.80 0.64
N HIS A 37 1.46 6.65 1.65
CA HIS A 37 0.97 8.03 1.61
C HIS A 37 1.61 8.86 0.49
N ALA A 38 2.93 8.76 0.32
CA ALA A 38 3.65 9.50 -0.71
C ALA A 38 3.25 9.07 -2.12
N LEU A 39 3.11 7.76 -2.37
CA LEU A 39 2.66 7.22 -3.66
C LEU A 39 1.22 7.65 -3.98
N ARG A 40 0.32 7.64 -2.98
CA ARG A 40 -1.06 8.13 -3.17
C ARG A 40 -1.08 9.63 -3.48
N ALA A 41 -0.29 10.43 -2.76
CA ALA A 41 -0.20 11.88 -2.98
C ALA A 41 0.40 12.24 -4.35
N ALA A 42 1.28 11.39 -4.89
CA ALA A 42 1.87 11.54 -6.21
C ALA A 42 1.02 10.97 -7.36
N ASP A 43 -0.18 10.46 -7.08
CA ASP A 43 -1.03 9.73 -8.04
C ASP A 43 -0.29 8.54 -8.71
N ALA A 44 0.68 7.97 -8.00
CA ALA A 44 1.54 6.88 -8.47
C ALA A 44 1.11 5.50 -7.93
N LEU A 45 0.00 5.44 -7.18
CA LEU A 45 -0.54 4.20 -6.61
C LEU A 45 -1.51 3.53 -7.61
N THR A 46 -0.99 3.03 -8.72
CA THR A 46 -1.78 2.52 -9.87
C THR A 46 -2.76 1.43 -9.50
N VAL A 47 -2.39 0.53 -8.59
CA VAL A 47 -3.30 -0.46 -8.01
C VAL A 47 -3.20 -0.38 -6.50
N SER A 48 -4.36 -0.25 -5.85
CA SER A 48 -4.48 -0.28 -4.39
C SER A 48 -5.73 -1.07 -4.04
N LEU A 49 -5.54 -2.18 -3.31
CA LEU A 49 -6.62 -3.07 -2.89
C LEU A 49 -6.56 -3.30 -1.40
N VAL A 50 -7.73 -3.41 -0.79
CA VAL A 50 -7.89 -3.82 0.61
C VAL A 50 -8.57 -5.18 0.69
N ALA A 51 -8.11 -5.99 1.64
CA ALA A 51 -8.83 -7.16 2.11
C ALA A 51 -9.72 -6.74 3.28
N GLU A 52 -11.02 -7.03 3.19
CA GLU A 52 -12.01 -6.65 4.20
C GLU A 52 -12.73 -7.89 4.77
N ILE A 53 -12.87 -7.92 6.09
CA ILE A 53 -13.66 -8.90 6.85
C ILE A 53 -14.57 -8.12 7.80
N ASP A 54 -15.88 -8.35 7.72
CA ASP A 54 -16.89 -7.71 8.57
C ASP A 54 -16.77 -6.18 8.66
N GLY A 55 -16.56 -5.50 7.53
CA GLY A 55 -16.39 -4.05 7.46
C GLY A 55 -15.02 -3.53 7.88
N ARG A 56 -14.09 -4.42 8.26
CA ARG A 56 -12.75 -4.05 8.73
C ARG A 56 -11.69 -4.41 7.70
N VAL A 57 -10.85 -3.44 7.37
CA VAL A 57 -9.63 -3.67 6.58
C VAL A 57 -8.64 -4.48 7.41
N VAL A 58 -8.25 -5.65 6.89
CA VAL A 58 -7.31 -6.60 7.52
C VAL A 58 -6.04 -6.82 6.71
N GLY A 59 -5.95 -6.24 5.50
CA GLY A 59 -4.77 -6.29 4.66
C GLY A 59 -4.84 -5.24 3.56
N HIS A 60 -3.68 -4.87 3.04
CA HIS A 60 -3.52 -3.89 1.97
C HIS A 60 -2.42 -4.36 1.02
N ILE A 61 -2.62 -4.13 -0.28
CA ILE A 61 -1.61 -4.31 -1.31
C ILE A 61 -1.62 -3.09 -2.23
N ALA A 62 -0.43 -2.62 -2.58
CA ALA A 62 -0.19 -1.47 -3.42
C ALA A 62 0.83 -1.79 -4.51
N PHE A 63 0.57 -1.29 -5.72
CA PHE A 63 1.49 -1.33 -6.85
C PHE A 63 1.66 0.07 -7.42
N SER A 64 2.90 0.43 -7.68
CA SER A 64 3.30 1.70 -8.30
C SER A 64 4.23 1.43 -9.47
N PRO A 65 4.15 2.21 -10.56
CA PRO A 65 5.06 2.07 -11.68
C PRO A 65 6.46 2.49 -11.23
N VAL A 66 7.48 1.94 -11.87
CA VAL A 66 8.84 2.43 -11.67
C VAL A 66 9.54 2.57 -13.02
N VAL A 67 10.52 3.46 -13.09
CA VAL A 67 11.27 3.75 -14.30
C VAL A 67 12.66 3.14 -14.18
N ILE A 68 13.03 2.25 -15.11
CA ILE A 68 14.40 1.75 -15.23
C ILE A 68 15.11 2.57 -16.31
N THR A 69 16.22 3.21 -15.94
CA THR A 69 16.94 4.16 -16.81
C THR A 69 17.98 3.52 -17.73
N ASP A 70 18.20 2.20 -17.63
CA ASP A 70 19.17 1.46 -18.45
C ASP A 70 18.62 1.03 -19.83
N GLY A 71 17.38 1.40 -20.15
CA GLY A 71 16.73 1.09 -21.42
C GLY A 71 15.94 -0.22 -21.42
N THR A 72 15.83 -0.91 -20.28
CA THR A 72 14.96 -2.08 -20.14
C THR A 72 13.48 -1.65 -20.26
N ALA A 73 12.77 -2.26 -21.22
CA ALA A 73 11.34 -2.03 -21.43
C ALA A 73 10.47 -3.07 -20.69
N GLU A 74 9.19 -2.75 -20.48
CA GLU A 74 8.16 -3.63 -19.92
C GLU A 74 8.36 -4.07 -18.45
N TRP A 75 8.61 -3.08 -17.58
CA TRP A 75 8.57 -3.23 -16.13
C TRP A 75 7.57 -2.23 -15.52
#